data_AF-A0A9P7HFJ5-F1
#
_entry.id   AF-A0A9P7HFJ5-F1
#
_cell.length_a   1.000
_cell.length_b   1.000
_cell.length_c   1.000
_cell.angle_alpha   90.00
_cell.angle_beta   90.00
_cell.angle_gamma   90.00
#
_symmetry.space_group_name_H-M   'P 1'
#
loop_
_entity.id
_entity.type
_entity.pdbx_description
1 polymer ?
#
loop_
_entity_poly.entity_id
_entity_poly.type
_entity_poly.pdbx_seq_one_letter_code
_entity_poly.pdbx_strand_id
1 'polypeptide(L)'
;MDHLNMSFEGLQERLTALQETTTQLQELIDRLATLKFQPGSVPLTTDEESSESGELSAEITSTLREGEEEYELLQEEVEFLRGQEHDKERLKEGVEKIGKELDSCRLSFRKARLAAKHSLAQAQRREREILLTSFSQPTSENNSLYPDDEKATRPSRHHHHPQQQQSSLTEEDQQTVGASANVTNALRRTHDLIQAELARSEFAHETLAESSAALKQLNESYTSLDTMLASSKDLLGTLLRSQKSDTWYLQTAFYMLATTLGWLLFRRLLYGPMWWLVWLPLRLVFGLGTSAGSAVMHAGSGSGKVEEAGQPSKGVPVDGLPGDGLPTIKVGTEKEAEVLEEVDKIVNVIREADELGNMPEGEEHDTGNPKKRMWEEPEVVEEQRPRDEL
;
A
#
# COMPACT_ATOMS: atom_id res chain seq x y z
N MET A 1 29.64 -38.54 -20.99
CA MET A 1 29.07 -38.44 -19.63
C MET A 1 29.61 -37.19 -18.96
N ASP A 2 30.93 -36.98 -19.00
CA ASP A 2 31.66 -35.86 -18.36
C ASP A 2 31.02 -34.47 -18.56
N HIS A 3 30.60 -34.10 -19.78
CA HIS A 3 29.91 -32.82 -20.02
C HIS A 3 28.58 -32.64 -19.27
N LEU A 4 27.84 -33.73 -19.00
CA LEU A 4 26.57 -33.67 -18.26
C LEU A 4 26.81 -33.52 -16.75
N ASN A 5 27.85 -34.18 -16.22
CA ASN A 5 28.23 -34.05 -14.83
C ASN A 5 28.76 -32.62 -14.55
N MET A 6 29.59 -32.08 -15.45
CA MET A 6 30.09 -30.69 -15.36
C MET A 6 28.95 -29.66 -15.39
N SER A 7 27.89 -29.88 -16.17
CA SER A 7 26.71 -29.00 -16.13
C SER A 7 25.90 -29.13 -14.84
N PHE A 8 25.80 -30.33 -14.26
CA PHE A 8 25.07 -30.54 -13.01
C PHE A 8 25.80 -29.94 -11.80
N GLU A 9 27.13 -30.11 -11.73
CA GLU A 9 27.96 -29.56 -10.65
C GLU A 9 27.94 -28.03 -10.65
N GLY A 10 28.03 -27.38 -11.82
CA GLY A 10 27.90 -25.92 -11.95
C GLY A 10 26.49 -25.39 -11.63
N LEU A 11 25.44 -26.18 -11.88
CA LEU A 11 24.07 -25.83 -11.47
C LEU A 11 23.87 -25.96 -9.97
N GLN A 12 24.50 -26.96 -9.34
CA GLN A 12 24.48 -27.11 -7.89
C GLN A 12 25.28 -25.99 -7.20
N GLU A 13 26.41 -25.57 -7.78
CA GLU A 13 27.18 -24.39 -7.33
C GLU A 13 26.33 -23.11 -7.41
N ARG A 14 25.66 -22.86 -8.54
CA ARG A 14 24.72 -21.73 -8.70
C ARG A 14 23.54 -21.77 -7.73
N LEU A 15 22.97 -22.95 -7.48
CA LEU A 15 21.93 -23.12 -6.46
C LEU A 15 22.46 -22.74 -5.07
N THR A 16 23.67 -23.17 -4.70
CA THR A 16 24.27 -22.79 -3.41
C THR A 16 24.60 -21.30 -3.33
N ALA A 17 25.03 -20.67 -4.42
CA ALA A 17 25.26 -19.22 -4.47
C ALA A 17 23.95 -18.44 -4.30
N LEU A 18 22.88 -18.85 -4.98
CA LEU A 18 21.54 -18.25 -4.85
C LEU A 18 20.94 -18.50 -3.44
N GLN A 19 21.26 -19.63 -2.81
CA GLN A 19 20.92 -19.87 -1.41
C GLN A 19 21.71 -18.93 -0.47
N GLU A 20 22.97 -18.61 -0.79
CA GLU A 20 23.76 -17.65 -0.02
C GLU A 20 23.19 -16.22 -0.17
N THR A 21 22.92 -15.77 -1.40
CA THR A 21 22.35 -14.42 -1.64
C THR A 21 20.98 -14.25 -0.98
N THR A 22 20.12 -15.28 -0.99
CA THR A 22 18.84 -15.25 -0.27
C THR A 22 18.99 -15.19 1.26
N THR A 23 20.02 -15.80 1.85
CA THR A 23 20.31 -15.63 3.29
C THR A 23 20.84 -14.23 3.61
N GLN A 24 21.70 -13.66 2.77
CA GLN A 24 22.18 -12.27 2.90
C GLN A 24 21.01 -11.28 2.78
N LEU A 25 20.09 -11.52 1.85
CA LEU A 25 18.87 -10.73 1.66
C LEU A 25 17.98 -10.73 2.93
N GLN A 26 17.84 -11.88 3.60
CA GLN A 26 17.10 -11.97 4.86
C GLN A 26 17.76 -11.14 5.98
N GLU A 27 19.09 -11.19 6.11
CA GLU A 27 19.82 -10.38 7.09
C GLU A 27 19.64 -8.87 6.83
N LEU A 28 19.72 -8.43 5.57
CA LEU A 28 19.47 -7.03 5.19
C LEU A 28 18.03 -6.60 5.49
N ILE A 29 17.03 -7.45 5.23
CA ILE A 29 15.63 -7.19 5.54
C ILE A 29 15.40 -7.06 7.05
N ASP A 30 15.97 -7.95 7.86
CA ASP A 30 15.88 -7.89 9.32
C ASP A 30 16.60 -6.66 9.89
N ARG A 31 17.75 -6.28 9.30
CA ARG A 31 18.45 -5.02 9.61
C ARG A 31 17.58 -3.80 9.30
N LEU A 32 16.89 -3.77 8.15
CA LEU A 32 15.94 -2.70 7.80
C LEU A 32 14.74 -2.67 8.75
N ALA A 33 14.19 -3.83 9.13
CA ALA A 33 13.06 -3.94 10.05
C ALA A 33 13.39 -3.50 11.49
N THR A 34 14.64 -3.70 11.92
CA THR A 34 15.12 -3.34 13.27
C THR A 34 15.73 -1.93 13.36
N LEU A 35 15.89 -1.24 12.22
CA LEU A 35 16.45 0.11 12.14
C LEU A 35 15.61 1.12 12.96
N LYS A 36 16.26 1.75 13.95
CA LYS A 36 15.66 2.77 14.82
C LYS A 36 16.43 4.07 14.71
N PHE A 37 15.77 5.08 14.14
CA PHE A 37 16.27 6.45 14.11
C PHE A 37 16.30 7.05 15.51
N GLN A 38 17.41 7.70 15.86
CA GLN A 38 17.51 8.47 17.10
C GLN A 38 16.96 9.88 16.85
N PRO A 39 16.19 10.46 17.79
CA PRO A 39 15.69 11.81 17.62
C PRO A 39 16.87 12.80 17.56
N GLY A 40 16.95 13.56 16.46
CA GLY A 40 18.03 14.49 16.16
C GLY A 40 19.07 13.97 15.15
N SER A 41 18.98 12.72 14.69
CA SER A 41 19.90 12.18 13.66
C SER A 41 19.38 12.27 12.23
N VAL A 42 18.10 12.63 12.03
CA VAL A 42 17.46 12.71 10.70
C VAL A 42 16.95 14.14 10.48
N PRO A 43 17.62 14.96 9.64
CA PRO A 43 17.12 16.30 9.35
C PRO A 43 15.67 16.26 8.82
N LEU A 44 14.85 17.22 9.22
CA LEU A 44 13.47 17.38 8.73
C LEU A 44 13.34 17.59 7.20
N THR A 45 14.47 17.73 6.50
CA THR A 45 14.60 17.92 5.05
C THR A 45 15.29 16.75 4.33
N THR A 46 15.74 15.69 5.01
CA THR A 46 16.26 14.52 4.29
C THR A 46 15.10 13.71 3.73
N ASP A 47 15.08 13.58 2.41
CA ASP A 47 14.18 12.67 1.73
C ASP A 47 14.45 11.22 2.18
N GLU A 48 13.41 10.40 2.10
CA GLU A 48 13.42 8.98 2.47
C GLU A 48 14.52 8.18 1.74
N GLU A 49 14.91 8.66 0.55
CA GLU A 49 15.91 8.08 -0.35
C GLU A 49 17.35 8.47 0.04
N SER A 50 17.54 9.59 0.76
CA SER A 50 18.83 10.04 1.31
C SER A 50 19.06 9.59 2.76
N SER A 51 18.15 8.78 3.32
CA SER A 51 18.22 8.24 4.68
C SER A 51 18.87 6.85 4.66
N GLU A 52 19.48 6.41 5.76
CA GLU A 52 20.09 5.07 5.87
C GLU A 52 19.11 3.93 5.51
N SER A 53 17.80 4.10 5.79
CA SER A 53 16.75 3.17 5.34
C SER A 53 16.51 3.15 3.84
N GLY A 54 16.72 4.28 3.16
CA GLY A 54 16.60 4.44 1.71
C GLY A 54 17.72 3.70 1.00
N GLU A 55 18.96 3.91 1.44
CA GLU A 55 20.15 3.20 0.95
C GLU A 55 19.99 1.67 1.13
N LEU A 56 19.66 1.21 2.35
CA LEU A 56 19.39 -0.21 2.61
C LEU A 56 18.22 -0.75 1.78
N SER A 57 17.16 0.05 1.57
CA SER A 57 16.04 -0.37 0.72
C SER A 57 16.45 -0.51 -0.74
N ALA A 58 17.31 0.38 -1.25
CA ALA A 58 17.82 0.32 -2.61
C ALA A 58 18.73 -0.90 -2.82
N GLU A 59 19.63 -1.17 -1.88
CA GLU A 59 20.49 -2.36 -1.84
C GLU A 59 19.67 -3.66 -1.84
N ILE A 60 18.65 -3.75 -0.97
CA ILE A 60 17.72 -4.90 -0.93
C ILE A 60 16.95 -5.04 -2.25
N THR A 61 16.49 -3.95 -2.88
CA THR A 61 15.80 -4.07 -4.19
C THR A 61 16.73 -4.48 -5.32
N SER A 62 18.02 -4.10 -5.28
CA SER A 62 18.99 -4.50 -6.29
C SER A 62 19.34 -5.98 -6.16
N THR A 63 19.67 -6.42 -4.95
CA THR A 63 20.02 -7.83 -4.64
C THR A 63 18.84 -8.77 -4.82
N LEU A 64 17.62 -8.34 -4.48
CA LEU A 64 16.39 -9.08 -4.78
C LEU A 64 16.19 -9.26 -6.28
N ARG A 65 16.36 -8.20 -7.09
CA ARG A 65 16.23 -8.30 -8.57
C ARG A 65 17.29 -9.21 -9.17
N GLU A 66 18.54 -9.11 -8.70
CA GLU A 66 19.65 -9.95 -9.16
C GLU A 66 19.40 -11.43 -8.83
N GLY A 67 18.96 -11.74 -7.60
CA GLY A 67 18.56 -13.10 -7.21
C GLY A 67 17.33 -13.63 -7.95
N GLU A 68 16.39 -12.77 -8.36
CA GLU A 68 15.25 -13.14 -9.22
C GLU A 68 15.70 -13.48 -10.65
N GLU A 69 16.62 -12.70 -11.22
CA GLU A 69 17.22 -12.94 -12.54
C GLU A 69 18.06 -14.23 -12.56
N GLU A 70 18.82 -14.50 -11.48
CA GLU A 70 19.53 -15.76 -11.27
C GLU A 70 18.59 -16.95 -11.09
N TYR A 71 17.50 -16.78 -10.35
CA TYR A 71 16.47 -17.81 -10.17
C TYR A 71 15.79 -18.20 -11.50
N GLU A 72 15.43 -17.21 -12.32
CA GLU A 72 14.80 -17.45 -13.63
C GLU A 72 15.75 -18.21 -14.56
N LEU A 73 17.01 -17.78 -14.65
CA LEU A 73 18.05 -18.49 -15.41
C LEU A 73 18.26 -19.93 -14.91
N LEU A 74 18.33 -20.12 -13.59
CA LEU A 74 18.51 -21.44 -12.98
C LEU A 74 17.30 -22.36 -13.25
N GLN A 75 16.08 -21.81 -13.23
CA GLN A 75 14.85 -22.53 -13.56
C GLN A 75 14.87 -22.99 -15.03
N GLU A 76 15.24 -22.12 -15.97
CA GLU A 76 15.37 -22.47 -17.39
C GLU A 76 16.43 -23.58 -17.61
N GLU A 77 17.64 -23.40 -17.06
CA GLU A 77 18.73 -24.38 -17.24
C GLU A 77 18.37 -25.77 -16.66
N VAL A 78 17.68 -25.81 -15.51
CA VAL A 78 17.15 -27.07 -14.93
C VAL A 78 16.03 -27.67 -15.79
N GLU A 79 15.20 -26.87 -16.45
CA GLU A 79 14.22 -27.39 -17.42
C GLU A 79 14.93 -28.03 -18.64
N PHE A 80 15.95 -27.39 -19.19
CA PHE A 80 16.73 -27.90 -20.33
C PHE A 80 17.64 -29.09 -20.01
N LEU A 81 18.02 -29.31 -18.74
CA LEU A 81 18.82 -30.48 -18.34
C LEU A 81 18.17 -31.80 -18.80
N ARG A 82 18.90 -32.57 -19.62
CA ARG A 82 18.56 -33.95 -20.00
C ARG A 82 19.46 -34.93 -19.24
N GLY A 83 19.15 -35.14 -17.96
CA GLY A 83 19.91 -35.96 -17.02
C GLY A 83 19.14 -37.16 -16.46
N GLN A 84 19.70 -37.77 -15.41
CA GLN A 84 19.06 -38.84 -14.65
C GLN A 84 17.89 -38.26 -13.85
N GLU A 85 16.72 -38.92 -13.91
CA GLU A 85 15.43 -38.35 -13.49
C GLU A 85 15.45 -37.89 -12.03
N HIS A 86 15.99 -38.70 -11.12
CA HIS A 86 16.09 -38.37 -9.69
C HIS A 86 16.98 -37.18 -9.35
N ASP A 87 18.10 -36.99 -10.03
CA ASP A 87 18.99 -35.85 -9.74
C ASP A 87 18.38 -34.55 -10.27
N LYS A 88 17.65 -34.62 -11.39
CA LYS A 88 16.83 -33.52 -11.90
C LYS A 88 15.66 -33.19 -10.98
N GLU A 89 14.96 -34.19 -10.45
CA GLU A 89 13.86 -34.01 -9.48
C GLU A 89 14.34 -33.26 -8.24
N ARG A 90 15.46 -33.70 -7.64
CA ARG A 90 16.04 -33.10 -6.42
C ARG A 90 16.54 -31.68 -6.64
N LEU A 91 17.17 -31.41 -7.79
CA LEU A 91 17.61 -30.07 -8.16
C LEU A 91 16.41 -29.13 -8.37
N LYS A 92 15.36 -29.62 -9.05
CA LYS A 92 14.11 -28.87 -9.25
C LYS A 92 13.40 -28.56 -7.93
N GLU A 93 13.34 -29.52 -6.99
CA GLU A 93 12.80 -29.31 -5.65
C GLU A 93 13.57 -28.21 -4.88
N GLY A 94 14.90 -28.22 -4.98
CA GLY A 94 15.77 -27.19 -4.40
C GLY A 94 15.51 -25.79 -5.00
N VAL A 95 15.39 -25.70 -6.33
CA VAL A 95 15.03 -24.44 -7.01
C VAL A 95 13.64 -23.96 -6.59
N GLU A 96 12.62 -24.82 -6.62
CA GLU A 96 11.25 -24.44 -6.21
C GLU A 96 11.18 -23.98 -4.75
N LYS A 97 12.00 -24.56 -3.86
CA LYS A 97 12.13 -24.10 -2.46
C LYS A 97 12.72 -22.69 -2.39
N ILE A 98 13.80 -22.41 -3.13
CA ILE A 98 14.44 -21.09 -3.16
C ILE A 98 13.49 -20.03 -3.76
N GLY A 99 12.70 -20.38 -4.79
CA GLY A 99 11.67 -19.48 -5.33
C GLY A 99 10.63 -19.06 -4.27
N LYS A 100 10.17 -20.01 -3.44
CA LYS A 100 9.28 -19.73 -2.30
C LYS A 100 9.97 -18.87 -1.23
N GLU A 101 11.27 -19.06 -1.02
CA GLU A 101 12.06 -18.25 -0.08
C GLU A 101 12.22 -16.81 -0.60
N LEU A 102 12.49 -16.60 -1.89
CA LEU A 102 12.48 -15.28 -2.54
C LEU A 102 11.12 -14.57 -2.44
N ASP A 103 10.02 -15.28 -2.69
CA ASP A 103 8.66 -14.72 -2.50
C ASP A 103 8.38 -14.36 -1.04
N SER A 104 8.87 -15.15 -0.09
CA SER A 104 8.79 -14.80 1.33
C SER A 104 9.61 -13.54 1.67
N CYS A 105 10.79 -13.39 1.05
CA CYS A 105 11.65 -12.21 1.18
C CYS A 105 11.02 -10.95 0.59
N ARG A 106 10.30 -11.04 -0.54
CA ARG A 106 9.50 -9.92 -1.09
C ARG A 106 8.47 -9.40 -0.08
N LEU A 107 7.77 -10.32 0.59
CA LEU A 107 6.74 -10.00 1.58
C LEU A 107 7.35 -9.42 2.87
N SER A 108 8.42 -10.02 3.39
CA SER A 108 9.13 -9.52 4.58
C SER A 108 9.79 -8.17 4.31
N PHE A 109 10.39 -7.95 3.13
CA PHE A 109 10.91 -6.65 2.71
C PHE A 109 9.83 -5.57 2.69
N ARG A 110 8.65 -5.84 2.10
CA ARG A 110 7.54 -4.86 2.10
C ARG A 110 7.13 -4.48 3.52
N LYS A 111 7.09 -5.45 4.44
CA LYS A 111 6.79 -5.23 5.87
C LYS A 111 7.90 -4.43 6.56
N ALA A 112 9.17 -4.79 6.35
CA ALA A 112 10.35 -4.10 6.88
C ALA A 112 10.41 -2.65 6.42
N ARG A 113 10.17 -2.38 5.13
CA ARG A 113 10.14 -1.03 4.57
C ARG A 113 9.03 -0.18 5.17
N LEU A 114 7.84 -0.75 5.42
CA LEU A 114 6.76 -0.04 6.13
C LEU A 114 7.12 0.23 7.60
N ALA A 115 7.77 -0.72 8.28
CA ALA A 115 8.25 -0.54 9.65
C ALA A 115 9.32 0.56 9.77
N ALA A 116 10.28 0.60 8.84
CA ALA A 116 11.30 1.65 8.75
C ALA A 116 10.70 3.03 8.46
N LYS A 117 9.76 3.14 7.51
CA LYS A 117 9.00 4.37 7.24
C LYS A 117 8.24 4.86 8.48
N HIS A 118 7.60 3.94 9.20
CA HIS A 118 6.90 4.28 10.43
C HIS A 118 7.87 4.72 11.55
N SER A 119 9.04 4.07 11.70
CA SER A 119 10.04 4.46 12.71
C SER A 119 10.66 5.83 12.40
N LEU A 120 10.91 6.15 11.12
CA LEU A 120 11.36 7.47 10.64
C LEU A 120 10.31 8.55 10.96
N ALA A 121 9.06 8.35 10.55
CA ALA A 121 7.98 9.29 10.83
C ALA A 121 7.74 9.49 12.33
N GLN A 122 7.92 8.44 13.14
CA GLN A 122 7.82 8.54 14.60
C GLN A 122 9.00 9.31 15.22
N ALA A 123 10.21 9.21 14.67
CA ALA A 123 11.36 10.03 15.09
C ALA A 123 11.15 11.52 14.75
N GLN A 124 10.74 11.84 13.52
CA GLN A 124 10.43 13.22 13.11
C GLN A 124 9.32 13.86 13.95
N ARG A 125 8.31 13.09 14.37
CA ARG A 125 7.26 13.59 15.30
C ARG A 125 7.86 13.95 16.67
N ARG A 126 8.71 13.10 17.24
CA ARG A 126 9.41 13.39 18.51
C ARG A 126 10.33 14.60 18.40
N GLU A 127 11.02 14.79 17.28
CA GLU A 127 11.82 16.00 17.04
C GLU A 127 10.96 17.27 17.04
N ARG A 128 9.80 17.25 16.37
CA ARG A 128 8.84 18.36 16.41
C ARG A 128 8.32 18.60 17.82
N GLU A 129 8.05 17.57 18.61
CA GLU A 129 7.65 17.69 20.01
C GLU A 129 8.77 18.28 20.90
N ILE A 130 10.04 17.92 20.66
CA ILE A 130 11.21 18.47 21.36
C ILE A 130 11.41 19.96 20.99
N LEU A 131 11.28 20.32 19.72
CA LEU A 131 11.34 21.71 19.26
C LEU A 131 10.17 22.55 19.82
N LEU A 132 8.95 22.02 19.81
CA LEU A 132 7.79 22.70 20.39
C LEU A 132 7.91 22.85 21.91
N THR A 133 8.36 21.81 22.63
CA THR A 133 8.54 21.90 24.09
C THR A 133 9.60 22.91 24.45
N SER A 134 10.76 22.92 23.79
CA SER A 134 11.81 23.93 24.00
C SER A 134 11.37 25.37 23.67
N PHE A 135 10.50 25.58 22.68
CA PHE A 135 9.91 26.90 22.41
C PHE A 135 8.79 27.28 23.40
N SER A 136 8.02 26.31 23.87
CA SER A 136 6.92 26.52 24.83
C SER A 136 7.38 26.68 26.27
N GLN A 137 8.61 26.29 26.60
CA GLN A 137 9.16 26.41 27.95
C GLN A 137 9.35 27.91 28.24
N PRO A 138 8.51 28.51 29.11
CA PRO A 138 8.64 29.93 29.40
C PRO A 138 10.00 30.15 30.05
N THR A 139 10.72 31.17 29.59
CA THR A 139 11.85 31.71 30.34
C THR A 139 11.34 32.03 31.74
N SER A 140 11.82 31.27 32.73
CA SER A 140 11.51 31.51 34.15
C SER A 140 12.31 32.71 34.65
N GLU A 141 12.16 33.83 33.96
CA GLU A 141 12.45 35.12 34.53
C GLU A 141 11.35 35.42 35.56
N ASN A 142 11.81 35.64 36.79
CA ASN A 142 11.08 36.25 37.89
C ASN A 142 10.14 35.35 38.73
N ASN A 143 10.73 34.61 39.68
CA ASN A 143 10.37 34.84 41.09
C ASN A 143 11.50 34.49 42.08
N SER A 144 12.02 35.52 42.77
CA SER A 144 12.40 35.55 44.21
C SER A 144 13.03 34.28 44.84
N LEU A 145 14.24 34.29 45.41
CA LEU A 145 14.69 35.07 46.58
C LEU A 145 16.20 34.79 46.82
N TYR A 146 16.88 35.67 47.56
CA TYR A 146 18.28 35.53 48.06
C TYR A 146 18.80 34.09 48.28
N PRO A 147 20.04 33.83 47.83
CA PRO A 147 21.06 33.25 48.68
C PRO A 147 22.13 34.33 49.00
N ASP A 148 22.44 34.44 50.29
CA ASP A 148 23.60 35.18 50.77
C ASP A 148 24.90 34.42 50.45
N ASP A 149 26.01 35.13 50.58
CA ASP A 149 27.40 34.64 50.69
C ASP A 149 28.25 34.25 49.46
N GLU A 150 29.55 34.52 49.64
CA GLU A 150 30.74 34.00 48.93
C GLU A 150 31.10 34.47 47.48
N LYS A 151 31.84 35.59 47.45
CA LYS A 151 33.10 35.81 46.68
C LYS A 151 33.16 35.47 45.17
N ALA A 152 33.08 36.50 44.33
CA ALA A 152 33.82 36.54 43.06
C ALA A 152 34.37 37.95 42.75
N THR A 153 35.64 38.01 42.34
CA THR A 153 36.44 39.24 42.21
C THR A 153 36.23 39.97 40.88
N ARG A 154 36.32 41.32 40.91
CA ARG A 154 36.58 42.33 39.82
C ARG A 154 35.39 43.24 39.48
N PRO A 155 35.62 44.48 38.99
CA PRO A 155 36.23 45.56 39.77
C PRO A 155 35.31 46.80 39.82
N SER A 156 35.32 47.53 40.94
CA SER A 156 34.50 48.73 41.11
C SER A 156 34.86 49.84 40.11
N ARG A 157 34.02 50.06 39.10
CA ARG A 157 34.07 51.26 38.27
C ARG A 157 33.34 52.39 38.99
N HIS A 158 34.10 53.30 39.59
CA HIS A 158 33.55 54.48 40.27
C HIS A 158 32.67 55.31 39.32
N HIS A 159 31.35 55.27 39.51
CA HIS A 159 30.48 56.33 39.04
C HIS A 159 30.50 57.47 40.05
N HIS A 160 31.32 58.48 39.78
CA HIS A 160 31.25 59.76 40.47
C HIS A 160 29.85 60.36 40.31
N HIS A 161 29.19 60.62 41.43
CA HIS A 161 28.13 61.63 41.51
C HIS A 161 28.74 62.98 41.14
N PRO A 162 28.27 63.68 40.08
CA PRO A 162 28.65 65.06 39.85
C PRO A 162 27.95 65.93 40.90
N GLN A 163 28.72 66.34 41.91
CA GLN A 163 28.29 67.28 42.93
C GLN A 163 27.94 68.62 42.27
N GLN A 164 26.65 68.90 42.06
CA GLN A 164 26.21 70.21 41.58
C GLN A 164 26.46 71.26 42.68
N GLN A 165 27.53 72.03 42.49
CA GLN A 165 27.68 73.32 43.15
C GLN A 165 26.60 74.25 42.60
N GLN A 166 25.69 74.70 43.47
CA GLN A 166 24.75 75.76 43.17
C GLN A 166 25.05 76.95 44.08
N SER A 167 25.90 77.85 43.58
CA SER A 167 26.04 79.20 44.12
C SER A 167 24.86 80.05 43.66
N SER A 168 23.99 80.43 44.60
CA SER A 168 23.12 81.62 44.54
C SER A 168 22.42 81.90 43.20
N LEU A 169 21.36 81.14 42.90
CA LEU A 169 20.29 81.55 41.99
C LEU A 169 18.95 81.27 42.66
N THR A 170 17.95 82.12 42.42
CA THR A 170 16.62 82.03 43.02
C THR A 170 15.93 80.73 42.56
N GLU A 171 15.04 80.17 43.39
CA GLU A 171 14.34 78.90 43.11
C GLU A 171 13.60 78.91 41.76
N GLU A 172 13.10 80.08 41.34
CA GLU A 172 12.44 80.30 40.04
C GLU A 172 13.40 80.15 38.83
N ASP A 173 14.62 80.71 38.91
CA ASP A 173 15.65 80.54 37.86
C ASP A 173 16.10 79.08 37.77
N GLN A 174 16.13 78.38 38.91
CA GLN A 174 16.53 76.99 38.95
C GLN A 174 15.45 76.05 38.37
N GLN A 175 14.17 76.35 38.62
CA GLN A 175 13.05 75.62 38.00
C GLN A 175 12.97 75.88 36.49
N THR A 176 13.23 77.10 36.01
CA THR A 176 13.19 77.42 34.57
C THR A 176 14.38 76.85 33.80
N VAL A 177 15.60 76.89 34.36
CA VAL A 177 16.78 76.22 33.78
C VAL A 177 16.62 74.70 33.86
N GLY A 178 16.08 74.17 34.95
CA GLY A 178 15.76 72.74 35.12
C GLY A 178 14.71 72.26 34.11
N ALA A 179 13.65 73.04 33.87
CA ALA A 179 12.65 72.76 32.84
C ALA A 179 13.28 72.75 31.44
N SER A 180 14.15 73.71 31.13
CA SER A 180 14.86 73.78 29.83
C SER A 180 15.81 72.60 29.62
N ALA A 181 16.52 72.18 30.68
CA ALA A 181 17.34 70.98 30.67
C ALA A 181 16.51 69.70 30.50
N ASN A 182 15.35 69.61 31.17
CA ASN A 182 14.42 68.49 31.04
C ASN A 182 13.80 68.41 29.63
N VAL A 183 13.43 69.53 29.01
CA VAL A 183 12.99 69.58 27.61
C VAL A 183 14.11 69.15 26.67
N THR A 184 15.35 69.58 26.90
CA THR A 184 16.50 69.18 26.07
C THR A 184 16.81 67.68 26.22
N ASN A 185 16.69 67.12 27.43
CA ASN A 185 16.87 65.70 27.68
C ASN A 185 15.69 64.85 27.13
N ALA A 186 14.47 65.37 27.18
CA ALA A 186 13.32 64.76 26.53
C ALA A 186 13.49 64.74 25.00
N LEU A 187 13.94 65.84 24.40
CA LEU A 187 14.18 65.93 22.95
C LEU A 187 15.29 64.96 22.49
N ARG A 188 16.39 64.86 23.25
CA ARG A 188 17.43 63.83 23.02
C ARG A 188 16.84 62.44 23.14
N ARG A 189 16.10 62.14 24.20
CA ARG A 189 15.44 60.83 24.39
C ARG A 189 14.47 60.48 23.26
N THR A 190 13.72 61.46 22.73
CA THR A 190 12.85 61.23 21.55
C THR A 190 13.66 61.02 20.28
N HIS A 191 14.79 61.72 20.11
CA HIS A 191 15.69 61.50 18.98
C HIS A 191 16.32 60.11 19.03
N ASP A 192 16.81 59.69 20.19
CA ASP A 192 17.40 58.36 20.40
C ASP A 192 16.35 57.25 20.16
N LEU A 193 15.09 57.47 20.55
CA LEU A 193 13.97 56.59 20.22
C LEU A 193 13.67 56.56 18.72
N ILE A 194 13.62 57.72 18.05
CA ILE A 194 13.40 57.80 16.60
C ILE A 194 14.55 57.10 15.83
N GLN A 195 15.79 57.21 16.29
CA GLN A 195 16.92 56.48 15.69
C GLN A 195 16.83 54.97 15.94
N ALA A 196 16.45 54.54 17.15
CA ALA A 196 16.23 53.13 17.45
C ALA A 196 15.05 52.54 16.65
N GLU A 197 14.01 53.34 16.39
CA GLU A 197 12.84 52.93 15.61
C GLU A 197 13.10 52.97 14.10
N LEU A 198 13.95 53.88 13.61
CA LEU A 198 14.49 53.83 12.24
C LEU A 198 15.33 52.56 12.01
N ALA A 199 16.28 52.25 12.89
CA ALA A 199 17.07 51.02 12.81
C ALA A 199 16.18 49.75 12.89
N ARG A 200 15.10 49.80 13.69
CA ARG A 200 14.08 48.75 13.74
C ARG A 200 13.26 48.65 12.45
N SER A 201 12.98 49.78 11.80
CA SER A 201 12.28 49.85 10.53
C SER A 201 13.14 49.32 9.38
N GLU A 202 14.44 49.61 9.36
CA GLU A 202 15.38 49.03 8.37
C GLU A 202 15.42 47.50 8.49
N PHE A 203 15.53 46.97 9.72
CA PHE A 203 15.44 45.52 9.95
C PHE A 203 14.05 44.94 9.57
N ALA A 204 12.96 45.67 9.82
CA ALA A 204 11.63 45.27 9.36
C ALA A 204 11.52 45.28 7.82
N HIS A 205 12.18 46.21 7.13
CA HIS A 205 12.24 46.24 5.67
C HIS A 205 13.09 45.09 5.11
N GLU A 206 14.22 44.76 5.74
CA GLU A 206 15.05 43.60 5.39
C GLU A 206 14.22 42.30 5.49
N THR A 207 13.56 42.06 6.62
CA THR A 207 12.71 40.87 6.83
C THR A 207 11.49 40.82 5.91
N LEU A 208 10.87 41.96 5.59
CA LEU A 208 9.79 42.02 4.60
C LEU A 208 10.30 41.74 3.18
N ALA A 209 11.46 42.27 2.79
CA ALA A 209 12.08 41.99 1.50
C ALA A 209 12.48 40.51 1.37
N GLU A 210 13.07 39.93 2.41
CA GLU A 210 13.41 38.51 2.49
C GLU A 210 12.15 37.63 2.41
N SER A 211 11.10 37.96 3.16
CA SER A 211 9.82 37.23 3.08
C SER A 211 9.16 37.33 1.70
N SER A 212 9.27 38.49 1.03
CA SER A 212 8.77 38.67 -0.34
C SER A 212 9.63 37.92 -1.36
N ALA A 213 10.94 37.77 -1.13
CA ALA A 213 11.82 36.97 -1.96
C ALA A 213 11.51 35.47 -1.80
N ALA A 214 11.29 35.01 -0.56
CA ALA A 214 10.85 33.64 -0.27
C ALA A 214 9.49 33.32 -0.90
N LEU A 215 8.51 34.23 -0.82
CA LEU A 215 7.22 34.10 -1.50
C LEU A 215 7.37 34.04 -3.03
N LYS A 216 8.28 34.83 -3.62
CA LYS A 216 8.56 34.78 -5.05
C LYS A 216 9.20 33.44 -5.44
N GLN A 217 10.20 32.97 -4.69
CA GLN A 217 10.84 31.67 -4.92
C GLN A 217 9.84 30.51 -4.79
N LEU A 218 8.90 30.60 -3.84
CA LEU A 218 7.84 29.62 -3.69
C LEU A 218 6.85 29.66 -4.87
N ASN A 219 6.45 30.84 -5.34
CA ASN A 219 5.62 30.99 -6.55
C ASN A 219 6.32 30.44 -7.81
N GLU A 220 7.61 30.68 -7.95
CA GLU A 220 8.42 30.17 -9.07
C GLU A 220 8.60 28.64 -8.96
N SER A 221 8.69 28.09 -7.75
CA SER A 221 8.64 26.65 -7.48
C SER A 221 7.27 26.05 -7.83
N TYR A 222 6.16 26.69 -7.47
CA TYR A 222 4.82 26.23 -7.90
C TYR A 222 4.63 26.32 -9.42
N THR A 223 5.20 27.35 -10.06
CA THR A 223 5.17 27.47 -11.53
C THR A 223 6.01 26.38 -12.20
N SER A 224 7.20 26.07 -11.67
CA SER A 224 8.02 24.97 -12.18
C SER A 224 7.34 23.61 -11.98
N LEU A 225 6.69 23.39 -10.83
CA LEU A 225 5.87 22.20 -10.58
C LEU A 225 4.67 22.10 -11.54
N ASP A 226 4.01 23.21 -11.87
CA ASP A 226 2.93 23.21 -12.87
C ASP A 226 3.46 22.87 -14.27
N THR A 227 4.64 23.37 -14.68
CA THR A 227 5.26 22.96 -15.95
C THR A 227 5.75 21.50 -15.96
N MET A 228 6.22 20.97 -14.82
CA MET A 228 6.53 19.54 -14.67
C MET A 228 5.27 18.67 -14.67
N LEU A 229 4.18 19.12 -14.04
CA LEU A 229 2.87 18.45 -14.09
C LEU A 229 2.25 18.53 -15.48
N ALA A 230 2.42 19.62 -16.21
CA ALA A 230 1.97 19.77 -17.58
C ALA A 230 2.72 18.83 -18.53
N SER A 231 4.07 18.78 -18.44
CA SER A 231 4.87 17.84 -19.23
C SER A 231 4.66 16.38 -18.82
N SER A 232 4.50 16.08 -17.53
CA SER A 232 4.09 14.76 -17.05
C SER A 232 2.70 14.37 -17.55
N LYS A 233 1.73 15.30 -17.54
CA LYS A 233 0.38 15.06 -18.07
C LYS A 233 0.36 14.95 -19.60
N ASP A 234 1.27 15.60 -20.32
CA ASP A 234 1.41 15.45 -21.77
C ASP A 234 2.13 14.13 -22.13
N LEU A 235 3.11 13.70 -21.34
CA LEU A 235 3.72 12.37 -21.45
C LEU A 235 2.72 11.26 -21.09
N LEU A 236 2.00 11.37 -19.97
CA LEU A 236 0.91 10.45 -19.62
C LEU A 236 -0.23 10.54 -20.65
N GLY A 237 -0.52 11.73 -21.17
CA GLY A 237 -1.54 11.96 -22.19
C GLY A 237 -1.20 11.29 -23.52
N THR A 238 0.04 11.42 -23.98
CA THR A 238 0.55 10.76 -25.20
C THR A 238 0.69 9.26 -25.03
N LEU A 239 1.17 8.78 -23.88
CA LEU A 239 1.34 7.36 -23.57
C LEU A 239 -0.02 6.67 -23.40
N LEU A 240 -0.97 7.27 -22.67
CA LEU A 240 -2.33 6.76 -22.51
C LEU A 240 -3.13 6.92 -23.82
N ARG A 241 -2.90 7.97 -24.64
CA ARG A 241 -3.47 8.07 -26.00
C ARG A 241 -2.92 7.00 -26.94
N SER A 242 -1.64 6.66 -26.83
CA SER A 242 -0.99 5.58 -27.57
C SER A 242 -1.57 4.21 -27.16
N GLN A 243 -1.57 3.90 -25.87
CA GLN A 243 -2.12 2.66 -25.31
C GLN A 243 -3.64 2.51 -25.54
N LYS A 244 -4.36 3.62 -25.70
CA LYS A 244 -5.78 3.61 -26.08
C LYS A 244 -6.02 3.16 -27.53
N SER A 245 -5.04 3.26 -28.41
CA SER A 245 -5.10 2.65 -29.75
C SER A 245 -4.92 1.13 -29.69
N ASP A 246 -4.02 0.65 -28.84
CA ASP A 246 -3.78 -0.78 -28.59
C ASP A 246 -4.99 -1.44 -27.92
N THR A 247 -5.61 -0.75 -26.96
CA THR A 247 -6.89 -1.15 -26.35
C THR A 247 -7.99 -1.30 -27.41
N TRP A 248 -7.99 -0.51 -28.48
CA TRP A 248 -8.98 -0.61 -29.56
C TRP A 248 -8.75 -1.84 -30.45
N TYR A 249 -7.49 -2.23 -30.70
CA TYR A 249 -7.16 -3.50 -31.35
C TYR A 249 -7.56 -4.70 -30.48
N LEU A 250 -7.22 -4.69 -29.19
CA LEU A 250 -7.61 -5.76 -28.26
C LEU A 250 -9.14 -5.87 -28.15
N GLN A 251 -9.84 -4.74 -28.08
CA GLN A 251 -11.31 -4.70 -28.03
C GLN A 251 -11.94 -5.25 -29.31
N THR A 252 -11.48 -4.84 -30.50
CA THR A 252 -12.02 -5.34 -31.78
C THR A 252 -11.73 -6.83 -31.98
N ALA A 253 -10.54 -7.30 -31.61
CA ALA A 253 -10.19 -8.72 -31.58
C ALA A 253 -11.08 -9.52 -30.61
N PHE A 254 -11.32 -9.00 -29.40
CA PHE A 254 -12.20 -9.62 -28.41
C PHE A 254 -13.66 -9.71 -28.91
N TYR A 255 -14.19 -8.67 -29.56
CA TYR A 255 -15.55 -8.73 -30.13
C TYR A 255 -15.64 -9.72 -31.30
N MET A 256 -14.62 -9.83 -32.15
CA MET A 256 -14.56 -10.87 -33.20
C MET A 256 -14.50 -12.28 -32.60
N LEU A 257 -13.71 -12.48 -31.55
CA LEU A 257 -13.63 -13.74 -30.81
C LEU A 257 -14.97 -14.06 -30.15
N ALA A 258 -15.57 -13.14 -29.40
CA ALA A 258 -16.87 -13.33 -28.75
C ALA A 258 -17.99 -13.61 -29.77
N THR A 259 -17.97 -12.96 -30.93
CA THR A 259 -18.93 -13.20 -32.02
C THR A 259 -18.78 -14.61 -32.60
N THR A 260 -17.55 -15.05 -32.87
CA THR A 260 -17.28 -16.40 -33.40
C THR A 260 -17.54 -17.50 -32.35
N LEU A 261 -17.23 -17.24 -31.09
CA LEU A 261 -17.53 -18.15 -29.96
C LEU A 261 -19.03 -18.24 -29.71
N GLY A 262 -19.74 -17.11 -29.73
CA GLY A 262 -21.20 -17.05 -29.65
C GLY A 262 -21.90 -17.76 -30.82
N TRP A 263 -21.37 -17.62 -32.03
CA TRP A 263 -21.82 -18.38 -33.20
C TRP A 263 -21.56 -19.88 -33.05
N LEU A 264 -20.40 -20.28 -32.51
CA LEU A 264 -20.11 -21.67 -32.20
C LEU A 264 -21.07 -22.22 -31.14
N LEU A 265 -21.34 -21.48 -30.06
CA LEU A 265 -22.29 -21.87 -29.02
C LEU A 265 -23.73 -21.97 -29.57
N PHE A 266 -24.17 -21.01 -30.38
CA PHE A 266 -25.46 -21.07 -31.07
C PHE A 266 -25.56 -22.33 -31.96
N ARG A 267 -24.54 -22.60 -32.76
CA ARG A 267 -24.50 -23.72 -33.71
C ARG A 267 -24.30 -25.09 -33.05
N ARG A 268 -23.53 -25.16 -31.95
CA ARG A 268 -23.12 -26.41 -31.27
C ARG A 268 -24.00 -26.73 -30.07
N LEU A 269 -24.25 -25.75 -29.21
CA LEU A 269 -24.91 -25.91 -27.91
C LEU A 269 -26.41 -25.57 -27.96
N LEU A 270 -26.86 -24.64 -28.80
CA LEU A 270 -28.31 -24.43 -28.97
C LEU A 270 -28.91 -25.35 -30.03
N TYR A 271 -28.35 -25.44 -31.24
CA TYR A 271 -29.04 -26.12 -32.35
C TYR A 271 -29.38 -27.61 -32.09
N GLY A 272 -28.46 -28.37 -31.48
CA GLY A 272 -28.71 -29.79 -31.14
C GLY A 272 -29.73 -29.97 -30.01
N PRO A 273 -29.45 -29.45 -28.79
CA PRO A 273 -30.36 -29.52 -27.66
C PRO A 273 -31.73 -28.88 -27.90
N MET A 274 -31.84 -27.75 -28.63
CA MET A 274 -33.13 -27.16 -28.98
C MET A 274 -33.94 -28.06 -29.91
N TRP A 275 -33.29 -28.79 -30.83
CA TRP A 275 -34.02 -29.78 -31.64
C TRP A 275 -34.55 -30.93 -30.78
N TRP A 276 -33.81 -31.35 -29.76
CA TRP A 276 -34.31 -32.26 -28.73
C TRP A 276 -35.46 -31.62 -27.92
N LEU A 277 -35.34 -30.36 -27.51
CA LEU A 277 -36.34 -29.61 -26.73
C LEU A 277 -37.62 -29.33 -27.53
N VAL A 278 -37.57 -29.34 -28.87
CA VAL A 278 -38.76 -29.32 -29.75
C VAL A 278 -39.29 -30.74 -30.02
N TRP A 279 -38.41 -31.72 -30.21
CA TRP A 279 -38.80 -33.11 -30.51
C TRP A 279 -39.42 -33.84 -29.31
N LEU A 280 -38.93 -33.57 -28.10
CA LEU A 280 -39.39 -34.18 -26.84
C LEU A 280 -40.86 -33.83 -26.51
N PRO A 281 -41.30 -32.55 -26.47
CA PRO A 281 -42.71 -32.21 -26.26
C PRO A 281 -43.57 -32.64 -27.44
N LEU A 282 -43.07 -32.57 -28.68
CA LEU A 282 -43.81 -33.07 -29.85
C LEU A 282 -44.08 -34.58 -29.72
N ARG A 283 -43.08 -35.37 -29.33
CA ARG A 283 -43.21 -36.81 -29.07
C ARG A 283 -44.04 -37.10 -27.82
N LEU A 284 -44.07 -36.22 -26.82
CA LEU A 284 -44.98 -36.33 -25.68
C LEU A 284 -46.44 -36.10 -26.11
N VAL A 285 -46.74 -35.09 -26.92
CA VAL A 285 -48.09 -34.80 -27.42
C VAL A 285 -48.59 -35.94 -28.33
N PHE A 286 -47.78 -36.40 -29.28
CA PHE A 286 -48.11 -37.56 -30.11
C PHE A 286 -48.12 -38.90 -29.35
N GLY A 287 -47.36 -39.02 -28.26
CA GLY A 287 -47.28 -40.22 -27.42
C GLY A 287 -48.42 -40.36 -26.42
N LEU A 288 -48.74 -39.29 -25.68
CA LEU A 288 -49.88 -39.28 -24.76
C LEU A 288 -51.23 -39.29 -25.51
N GLY A 289 -51.28 -38.73 -26.71
CA GLY A 289 -52.48 -38.74 -27.57
C GLY A 289 -52.99 -40.15 -27.96
N THR A 290 -52.20 -41.21 -27.73
CA THR A 290 -52.58 -42.60 -28.03
C THR A 290 -52.67 -43.52 -26.80
N SER A 291 -52.29 -43.05 -25.60
CA SER A 291 -52.18 -43.87 -24.38
C SER A 291 -53.09 -43.44 -23.23
N ALA A 292 -54.22 -42.78 -23.52
CA ALA A 292 -55.23 -42.38 -22.53
C ALA A 292 -56.57 -43.17 -22.64
N GLY A 293 -56.58 -44.28 -23.40
CA GLY A 293 -57.82 -45.01 -23.77
C GLY A 293 -57.97 -46.45 -23.27
N SER A 294 -57.06 -46.98 -22.45
CA SER A 294 -57.04 -48.42 -22.09
C SER A 294 -56.64 -48.69 -20.64
N ALA A 295 -57.51 -48.33 -19.69
CA ALA A 295 -57.40 -48.74 -18.29
C ALA A 295 -58.76 -48.79 -17.57
N VAL A 296 -59.74 -49.54 -18.10
CA VAL A 296 -60.96 -49.87 -17.36
C VAL A 296 -61.38 -51.32 -17.58
N MET A 297 -61.69 -52.00 -16.48
CA MET A 297 -62.39 -53.30 -16.38
C MET A 297 -61.67 -54.57 -16.87
N HIS A 298 -61.16 -55.35 -15.91
CA HIS A 298 -61.89 -56.56 -15.48
C HIS A 298 -61.47 -56.97 -14.05
N ALA A 299 -62.47 -57.10 -13.18
CA ALA A 299 -62.35 -57.69 -11.85
C ALA A 299 -63.45 -58.75 -11.68
N GLY A 300 -63.11 -59.89 -11.11
CA GLY A 300 -64.00 -61.05 -10.93
C GLY A 300 -63.18 -62.35 -11.01
N SER A 301 -62.76 -62.94 -9.90
CA SER A 301 -63.57 -63.80 -9.03
C SER A 301 -63.99 -65.11 -9.71
N GLY A 302 -63.28 -66.19 -9.44
CA GLY A 302 -63.59 -67.52 -9.96
C GLY A 302 -62.71 -68.62 -9.35
N SER A 303 -63.10 -69.15 -8.19
CA SER A 303 -62.49 -70.36 -7.61
C SER A 303 -63.01 -71.60 -8.35
N GLY A 304 -62.11 -72.50 -8.76
CA GLY A 304 -62.41 -73.73 -9.50
C GLY A 304 -61.20 -74.68 -9.52
N LYS A 305 -61.43 -76.00 -9.60
CA LYS A 305 -60.47 -77.04 -9.16
C LYS A 305 -60.47 -78.26 -10.13
N VAL A 306 -59.38 -79.04 -10.08
CA VAL A 306 -59.21 -80.46 -10.50
C VAL A 306 -58.67 -80.72 -11.93
N GLU A 307 -58.00 -81.89 -12.06
CA GLU A 307 -57.38 -82.56 -13.22
C GLU A 307 -55.99 -82.02 -13.62
N GLU A 308 -54.83 -82.64 -13.33
CA GLU A 308 -54.36 -84.06 -13.25
C GLU A 308 -54.05 -84.73 -14.60
N ALA A 309 -52.74 -84.84 -14.93
CA ALA A 309 -52.07 -86.05 -15.43
C ALA A 309 -50.59 -85.77 -15.82
N GLY A 310 -49.70 -86.77 -15.71
CA GLY A 310 -48.53 -86.90 -16.62
C GLY A 310 -47.11 -86.53 -16.14
N GLN A 311 -46.50 -87.43 -15.39
CA GLN A 311 -45.04 -87.62 -15.16
C GLN A 311 -44.19 -87.83 -16.45
N PRO A 312 -42.83 -88.04 -16.42
CA PRO A 312 -41.77 -87.55 -15.49
C PRO A 312 -40.39 -87.20 -16.18
N SER A 313 -39.35 -87.02 -15.34
CA SER A 313 -37.88 -87.13 -15.60
C SER A 313 -37.14 -85.84 -16.00
N LYS A 314 -35.87 -85.60 -15.63
CA LYS A 314 -34.81 -86.50 -15.08
C LYS A 314 -33.66 -85.73 -14.37
N GLY A 315 -33.09 -86.26 -13.28
CA GLY A 315 -31.63 -86.20 -12.98
C GLY A 315 -31.05 -85.13 -12.03
N VAL A 316 -30.54 -85.56 -10.87
CA VAL A 316 -29.83 -84.78 -9.80
C VAL A 316 -28.72 -85.67 -9.19
N PRO A 317 -27.44 -85.23 -9.11
CA PRO A 317 -26.75 -85.15 -7.79
C PRO A 317 -25.55 -84.14 -7.64
N VAL A 318 -25.70 -83.19 -6.71
CA VAL A 318 -24.79 -82.71 -5.61
C VAL A 318 -23.25 -82.47 -5.72
N ASP A 319 -22.85 -81.39 -4.99
CA ASP A 319 -21.73 -81.16 -4.02
C ASP A 319 -20.22 -81.12 -4.33
N GLY A 320 -19.53 -80.18 -3.64
CA GLY A 320 -18.06 -80.13 -3.46
C GLY A 320 -17.47 -78.78 -2.97
N LEU A 321 -17.19 -78.65 -1.65
CA LEU A 321 -16.37 -77.59 -1.00
C LEU A 321 -14.84 -77.87 -1.16
N PRO A 322 -13.87 -77.08 -0.61
CA PRO A 322 -13.75 -75.61 -0.40
C PRO A 322 -12.35 -75.06 -0.84
N GLY A 323 -11.97 -73.81 -0.52
CA GLY A 323 -10.56 -73.35 -0.57
C GLY A 323 -10.30 -71.85 -0.37
N ASP A 324 -9.43 -71.49 0.58
CA ASP A 324 -9.07 -70.10 0.95
C ASP A 324 -7.95 -69.46 0.09
N GLY A 325 -7.93 -68.12 0.04
CA GLY A 325 -6.69 -67.35 -0.17
C GLY A 325 -6.80 -66.05 -0.95
N LEU A 326 -6.79 -64.90 -0.24
CA LEU A 326 -5.90 -63.72 -0.44
C LEU A 326 -6.45 -62.47 0.30
N PRO A 327 -5.60 -61.62 0.91
CA PRO A 327 -6.04 -60.43 1.66
C PRO A 327 -6.10 -59.17 0.79
N THR A 328 -7.12 -58.32 1.00
CA THR A 328 -7.16 -56.95 0.45
C THR A 328 -6.93 -55.92 1.56
N ILE A 329 -5.89 -55.10 1.38
CA ILE A 329 -5.59 -53.96 2.26
C ILE A 329 -6.74 -52.94 2.21
N LYS A 330 -7.15 -52.46 3.38
CA LYS A 330 -7.95 -51.23 3.53
C LYS A 330 -7.00 -50.10 3.92
N VAL A 331 -6.89 -49.06 3.08
CA VAL A 331 -6.28 -47.78 3.45
C VAL A 331 -7.37 -46.89 4.02
N GLY A 332 -7.14 -46.33 5.21
CA GLY A 332 -8.07 -45.42 5.88
C GLY A 332 -7.77 -43.96 5.54
N THR A 333 -8.78 -43.23 5.08
CA THR A 333 -8.77 -41.78 4.86
C THR A 333 -9.21 -41.05 6.14
N GLU A 334 -8.28 -40.81 7.07
CA GLU A 334 -8.58 -40.12 8.34
C GLU A 334 -7.56 -39.00 8.71
N LYS A 335 -6.69 -38.57 7.78
CA LYS A 335 -5.65 -37.54 8.05
C LYS A 335 -5.72 -36.24 7.24
N GLU A 336 -6.64 -36.13 6.27
CA GLU A 336 -6.79 -34.89 5.49
C GLU A 336 -7.73 -33.87 6.17
N ALA A 337 -8.60 -34.31 7.09
CA ALA A 337 -9.55 -33.43 7.77
C ALA A 337 -8.88 -32.50 8.81
N GLU A 338 -7.90 -33.01 9.58
CA GLU A 338 -7.24 -32.25 10.66
C GLU A 338 -6.41 -31.09 10.12
N VAL A 339 -5.68 -31.30 9.01
CA VAL A 339 -4.84 -30.27 8.37
C VAL A 339 -5.69 -29.17 7.71
N LEU A 340 -6.87 -29.52 7.17
CA LEU A 340 -7.81 -28.52 6.63
C LEU A 340 -8.44 -27.66 7.72
N GLU A 341 -8.72 -28.23 8.90
CA GLU A 341 -9.27 -27.47 10.04
C GLU A 341 -8.25 -26.48 10.64
N GLU A 342 -6.97 -26.83 10.64
CA GLU A 342 -5.90 -25.92 11.08
C GLU A 342 -5.65 -24.77 10.09
N VAL A 343 -5.71 -25.04 8.77
CA VAL A 343 -5.63 -23.99 7.74
C VAL A 343 -6.84 -23.04 7.81
N ASP A 344 -8.06 -23.55 8.04
CA ASP A 344 -9.25 -22.70 8.18
C ASP A 344 -9.20 -21.80 9.43
N LYS A 345 -8.61 -22.29 10.54
CA LYS A 345 -8.31 -21.46 11.71
C LYS A 345 -7.32 -20.33 11.40
N ILE A 346 -6.25 -20.61 10.65
CA ILE A 346 -5.25 -19.59 10.26
C ILE A 346 -5.88 -18.54 9.35
N VAL A 347 -6.70 -18.94 8.37
CA VAL A 347 -7.42 -17.99 7.49
C VAL A 347 -8.40 -17.11 8.27
N ASN A 348 -9.11 -17.68 9.26
CA ASN A 348 -9.99 -16.89 10.12
C ASN A 348 -9.24 -15.91 11.02
N VAL A 349 -8.08 -16.27 11.58
CA VAL A 349 -7.23 -15.34 12.36
C VAL A 349 -6.67 -14.21 11.49
N ILE A 350 -6.33 -14.48 10.22
CA ILE A 350 -5.91 -13.42 9.28
C ILE A 350 -7.07 -12.46 8.98
N ARG A 351 -8.28 -12.97 8.76
CA ARG A 351 -9.49 -12.13 8.56
C ARG A 351 -9.84 -11.31 9.80
N GLU A 352 -9.74 -11.90 10.99
CA GLU A 352 -9.98 -11.21 12.27
C GLU A 352 -8.91 -10.13 12.55
N ALA A 353 -7.66 -10.35 12.14
CA ALA A 353 -6.61 -9.34 12.22
C ALA A 353 -6.81 -8.17 11.23
N ASP A 354 -7.39 -8.43 10.04
CA ASP A 354 -7.77 -7.40 9.06
C ASP A 354 -8.99 -6.58 9.57
N GLU A 355 -9.98 -7.25 10.18
CA GLU A 355 -11.12 -6.61 10.86
C GLU A 355 -10.69 -5.74 12.07
N LEU A 356 -9.68 -6.17 12.85
CA LEU A 356 -9.09 -5.37 13.94
C LEU A 356 -8.17 -4.23 13.46
N GLY A 357 -7.68 -4.29 12.21
CA GLY A 357 -7.00 -3.18 11.55
C GLY A 357 -7.95 -2.05 11.14
N ASN A 358 -9.23 -2.36 10.96
CA ASN A 358 -10.26 -1.42 10.54
C ASN A 358 -11.03 -0.84 11.74
N MET A 359 -10.33 -0.16 12.64
CA MET A 359 -11.00 0.75 13.58
C MET A 359 -11.77 1.81 12.77
N PRO A 360 -13.07 2.04 13.02
CA PRO A 360 -13.78 3.12 12.35
C PRO A 360 -13.11 4.45 12.73
N GLU A 361 -12.68 5.21 11.73
CA GLU A 361 -12.38 6.62 11.92
C GLU A 361 -13.60 7.27 12.60
N GLY A 362 -13.34 7.98 13.69
CA GLY A 362 -14.42 8.64 14.43
C GLY A 362 -15.19 9.59 13.51
N GLU A 363 -16.50 9.64 13.67
CA GLU A 363 -17.38 10.51 12.89
C GLU A 363 -17.03 12.00 13.11
N GLU A 364 -16.04 12.51 12.36
CA GLU A 364 -15.86 13.95 12.19
C GLU A 364 -17.01 14.47 11.34
N HIS A 365 -17.97 15.06 12.06
CA HIS A 365 -19.15 15.70 11.50
C HIS A 365 -18.72 16.93 10.69
N ASP A 366 -18.37 16.76 9.41
CA ASP A 366 -18.06 17.86 8.49
C ASP A 366 -19.31 18.71 8.24
N THR A 367 -19.54 19.67 9.14
CA THR A 367 -20.50 20.75 8.94
C THR A 367 -19.97 21.67 7.85
N GLY A 368 -20.28 21.30 6.61
CA GLY A 368 -19.76 21.94 5.40
C GLY A 368 -19.74 23.46 5.48
N ASN A 369 -18.53 24.02 5.37
CA ASN A 369 -18.26 25.45 5.51
C ASN A 369 -19.10 26.30 4.53
N PRO A 370 -20.07 27.11 5.00
CA PRO A 370 -21.05 27.77 4.13
C PRO A 370 -20.46 28.94 3.31
N LYS A 371 -19.20 29.32 3.51
CA LYS A 371 -18.57 30.47 2.84
C LYS A 371 -18.13 30.21 1.40
N LYS A 372 -18.18 28.95 0.91
CA LYS A 372 -17.74 28.61 -0.46
C LYS A 372 -18.74 28.97 -1.58
N ARG A 373 -19.94 29.45 -1.26
CA ARG A 373 -21.02 29.78 -2.23
C ARG A 373 -21.11 31.24 -2.70
N MET A 374 -20.17 32.12 -2.32
CA MET A 374 -20.23 33.56 -2.68
C MET A 374 -19.31 33.97 -3.84
N TRP A 375 -18.76 33.03 -4.60
CA TRP A 375 -17.79 33.29 -5.69
C TRP A 375 -18.04 32.46 -6.95
N GLU A 376 -19.29 32.13 -7.25
CA GLU A 376 -19.68 31.66 -8.59
C GLU A 376 -20.27 32.85 -9.36
N GLU A 377 -19.57 33.27 -10.41
CA GLU A 377 -20.05 34.27 -11.37
C GLU A 377 -21.22 33.68 -12.18
N PRO A 378 -22.28 34.46 -12.49
CA PRO A 378 -23.40 33.94 -13.26
C PRO A 378 -23.02 33.64 -14.70
N GLU A 379 -23.19 32.38 -15.13
CA GLU A 379 -23.09 32.00 -16.54
C GLU A 379 -24.02 32.85 -17.41
N VAL A 380 -23.44 33.50 -18.43
CA VAL A 380 -24.20 34.23 -19.44
C VAL A 380 -24.80 33.22 -20.41
N VAL A 381 -26.11 32.98 -20.30
CA VAL A 381 -26.86 32.19 -21.27
C VAL A 381 -26.92 32.96 -22.59
N GLU A 382 -26.13 32.56 -23.58
CA GLU A 382 -26.29 33.08 -24.95
C GLU A 382 -27.60 32.55 -25.56
N GLU A 383 -28.58 33.44 -25.63
CA GLU A 383 -29.89 33.19 -26.21
C GLU A 383 -29.77 33.04 -27.74
N GLN A 384 -30.24 31.89 -28.26
CA GLN A 384 -30.17 31.58 -29.69
C GLN A 384 -31.01 32.55 -30.52
N ARG A 385 -30.36 33.44 -31.27
CA ARG A 385 -31.06 34.28 -32.25
C ARG A 385 -31.57 33.43 -33.43
N PRO A 386 -32.85 33.54 -33.82
CA PRO A 386 -33.31 32.98 -35.07
C PRO A 386 -32.66 33.72 -36.26
N ARG A 387 -32.42 32.98 -37.35
CA ARG A 387 -32.06 33.58 -38.64
C ARG A 387 -33.31 34.22 -39.24
N ASP A 388 -33.27 35.53 -39.47
CA ASP A 388 -34.15 36.17 -40.45
C ASP A 388 -33.55 36.05 -41.85
N GLU A 389 -34.43 35.86 -42.83
CA GLU A 389 -34.12 35.70 -44.24
C GLU A 389 -34.02 37.07 -44.94
N LEU A 390 -33.01 37.26 -45.80
CA LEU A 390 -33.08 37.87 -47.15
C LEU A 390 -31.69 37.99 -47.80
#